data_AF-A0A7K1ERY2-F1
#
_entry.id   AF-A0A7K1ERY2-F1
#
_cell.length_a   1.000
_cell.length_b   1.000
_cell.length_c   1.000
_cell.angle_alpha   90.00
_cell.angle_beta   90.00
_cell.angle_gamma   90.00
#
_symmetry.space_group_name_H-M   'P 1'
#
loop_
_entity.id
_entity.type
_entity.pdbx_description
1 polymer ?
#
loop_
_entity_poly.entity_id
_entity_poly.type
_entity_poly.pdbx_seq_one_letter_code
_entity_poly.pdbx_strand_id
1 'polypeptide(L)'
;MSNLPGNSKQPIRVLDTVLNFIRGSLIGIAELIPGISGGTIALITGVYTKVIDSAAEAVRGIVLLFGFSKTNFAKSTLHFKAMSWSLLIPMLIGMVTAIFVGAGIVEPLLEQYPTITK
;
A
#
# COMPACT_ATOMS: atom_id res chain seq x y z
N MET A 1 -29.52 -13.74 23.93
CA MET A 1 -28.81 -12.47 24.13
C MET A 1 -27.62 -12.44 23.19
N SER A 2 -27.53 -11.40 22.38
CA SER A 2 -26.69 -11.28 21.18
C SER A 2 -25.20 -11.25 21.48
N ASN A 3 -24.44 -12.17 20.89
CA ASN A 3 -22.98 -12.07 20.78
C ASN A 3 -22.63 -10.88 19.88
N LEU A 4 -22.20 -9.77 20.50
CA LEU A 4 -21.65 -8.63 19.78
C LEU A 4 -20.26 -9.01 19.23
N PRO A 5 -19.97 -8.80 17.94
CA PRO A 5 -18.65 -9.07 17.40
C PRO A 5 -17.65 -8.08 18.00
N GLY A 6 -16.65 -8.62 18.69
CA GLY A 6 -15.55 -7.88 19.26
C GLY A 6 -14.76 -7.15 18.18
N ASN A 7 -14.94 -5.83 18.12
CA ASN A 7 -14.01 -4.92 17.48
C ASN A 7 -12.82 -4.69 18.43
N SER A 8 -12.03 -5.74 18.67
CA SER A 8 -10.72 -5.57 19.28
C SER A 8 -9.79 -5.03 18.20
N LYS A 9 -9.49 -3.74 18.24
CA LYS A 9 -8.32 -3.20 17.56
C LYS A 9 -7.11 -3.97 18.10
N GLN A 10 -6.71 -5.02 17.39
CA GLN A 10 -5.54 -5.82 17.76
C GLN A 10 -4.36 -4.84 17.88
N PRO A 11 -3.61 -4.87 18.99
CA PRO A 11 -2.50 -3.93 19.19
C PRO A 11 -1.55 -4.05 17.99
N ILE A 12 -1.11 -2.91 17.44
CA ILE A 12 -0.15 -2.90 16.33
C ILE A 12 1.11 -3.59 16.83
N ARG A 13 1.35 -4.82 16.35
CA ARG A 13 2.56 -5.55 16.67
C ARG A 13 3.68 -4.97 15.82
N VAL A 14 4.77 -4.57 16.46
CA VAL A 14 5.96 -4.03 15.77
C VAL A 14 6.42 -4.96 14.65
N LEU A 15 6.32 -6.28 14.87
CA LEU A 15 6.61 -7.28 13.86
C LEU A 15 5.74 -7.13 12.61
N ASP A 16 4.43 -6.92 12.75
CA ASP A 16 3.53 -6.74 11.61
C ASP A 16 3.87 -5.45 10.85
N THR A 17 4.23 -4.37 11.55
CA THR A 17 4.69 -3.12 10.94
C THR A 17 5.96 -3.33 10.13
N VAL A 18 6.96 -4.00 10.69
CA VAL A 18 8.22 -4.31 10.00
C VAL A 18 7.98 -5.23 8.80
N LEU A 19 7.15 -6.25 8.95
CA LEU A 19 6.79 -7.15 7.86
C LEU A 19 6.06 -6.42 6.74
N ASN A 20 5.14 -5.51 7.06
CA ASN A 20 4.43 -4.71 6.07
C ASN A 20 5.36 -3.72 5.37
N PHE A 21 6.34 -3.16 6.08
CA PHE A 21 7.42 -2.37 5.47
C PHE A 21 8.21 -3.21 4.47
N ILE A 22 8.68 -4.40 4.86
CA ILE A 22 9.43 -5.31 3.98
C ILE A 22 8.60 -5.68 2.75
N ARG A 23 7.33 -6.04 2.93
CA ARG A 23 6.41 -6.33 1.81
C ARG A 23 6.29 -5.15 0.86
N GLY A 24 6.18 -3.94 1.41
CA GLY A 24 6.17 -2.70 0.65
C GLY A 24 7.44 -2.52 -0.16
N SER A 25 8.60 -2.73 0.45
CA SER A 25 9.89 -2.66 -0.24
C SER A 25 10.01 -3.69 -1.37
N LEU A 26 9.55 -4.93 -1.16
CA LEU A 26 9.52 -5.95 -2.21
C LEU A 26 8.64 -5.54 -3.40
N ILE A 27 7.48 -4.95 -3.12
CA ILE A 27 6.58 -4.40 -4.16
C ILE A 27 7.28 -3.25 -4.91
N GLY A 28 7.94 -2.35 -4.19
CA GLY A 28 8.68 -1.23 -4.78
C GLY A 28 9.84 -1.68 -5.66
N ILE A 29 10.61 -2.69 -5.24
CA ILE A 29 11.68 -3.30 -6.05
C ILE A 29 11.10 -3.94 -7.32
N ALA A 30 9.99 -4.67 -7.20
CA ALA A 30 9.36 -5.31 -8.34
C ALA A 30 8.94 -4.31 -9.42
N GLU A 31 8.47 -3.12 -9.03
CA GLU A 31 8.08 -2.06 -9.96
C GLU A 31 9.27 -1.46 -10.74
N LEU A 32 10.49 -1.58 -10.22
CA LEU A 32 11.70 -1.12 -10.90
C LEU A 32 12.19 -2.11 -11.98
N ILE A 33 11.75 -3.37 -11.94
CA ILE A 33 12.25 -4.43 -12.83
C ILE A 33 11.22 -4.68 -13.95
N PRO A 34 11.57 -4.45 -15.23
CA PRO A 34 10.67 -4.71 -16.34
C PRO A 34 10.18 -6.16 -16.35
N GLY A 35 8.86 -6.35 -16.45
CA GLY A 35 8.25 -7.67 -16.49
C GLY A 35 7.88 -8.28 -15.13
N ILE A 36 8.20 -7.63 -14.00
CA ILE A 36 7.72 -8.04 -12.68
C ILE A 36 6.54 -7.14 -12.27
N SER A 37 5.41 -7.75 -11.88
CA SER A 37 4.22 -7.01 -11.42
C SER A 37 4.19 -6.90 -9.90
N GLY A 38 4.12 -5.67 -9.36
CA GLY A 38 3.93 -5.42 -7.93
C GLY A 38 2.66 -6.08 -7.36
N GLY A 39 1.60 -6.20 -8.16
CA GLY A 39 0.37 -6.91 -7.77
C GLY A 39 0.57 -8.41 -7.55
N THR A 40 1.47 -9.04 -8.31
CA THR A 40 1.85 -10.46 -8.12
C THR A 40 2.62 -10.64 -6.82
N ILE A 41 3.54 -9.71 -6.51
CA ILE A 41 4.26 -9.72 -5.23
C ILE A 41 3.29 -9.52 -4.05
N ALA A 42 2.31 -8.63 -4.18
CA ALA A 42 1.28 -8.44 -3.16
C ALA A 42 0.44 -9.72 -2.95
N LEU A 43 0.17 -10.49 -4.02
CA LEU A 43 -0.56 -11.76 -3.94
C LEU A 43 0.26 -12.82 -3.21
N ILE A 44 1.51 -13.03 -3.63
CA ILE A 44 2.43 -14.01 -3.03
C ILE A 44 2.70 -13.70 -1.56
N THR A 45 2.82 -12.42 -1.21
CA THR A 45 3.05 -11.97 0.18
C THR A 45 1.78 -11.96 1.04
N GLY A 46 0.62 -12.29 0.46
CA GLY A 46 -0.65 -12.44 1.16
C GLY A 46 -1.31 -11.12 1.58
N VAL A 47 -0.90 -9.99 1.04
CA VAL A 47 -1.48 -8.67 1.36
C VAL A 47 -2.42 -8.13 0.29
N TYR A 48 -2.46 -8.76 -0.89
CA TYR A 48 -3.26 -8.33 -2.03
C TYR A 48 -4.71 -8.02 -1.66
N THR A 49 -5.42 -8.94 -1.00
CA THR A 49 -6.83 -8.77 -0.63
C THR A 49 -7.04 -7.54 0.25
N LYS A 50 -6.24 -7.40 1.33
CA LYS A 50 -6.33 -6.26 2.25
C LYS A 50 -6.03 -4.92 1.57
N VAL A 51 -5.11 -4.90 0.61
CA VAL A 51 -4.77 -3.70 -0.16
C VAL A 51 -5.92 -3.33 -1.09
N ILE A 52 -6.47 -4.29 -1.83
CA ILE A 52 -7.61 -4.07 -2.73
C ILE A 52 -8.87 -3.66 -1.96
N ASP A 53 -9.16 -4.29 -0.82
CA ASP A 53 -10.29 -3.92 0.04
C ASP A 53 -10.14 -2.47 0.54
N SER A 54 -8.93 -2.11 0.98
CA SER A 54 -8.68 -0.73 1.41
C SER A 54 -8.76 0.27 0.26
N ALA A 55 -8.35 -0.12 -0.95
CA ALA A 55 -8.52 0.71 -2.14
C ALA A 55 -10.00 0.90 -2.51
N ALA A 56 -10.82 -0.15 -2.39
CA ALA A 56 -12.26 -0.06 -2.61
C ALA A 56 -12.94 0.90 -1.60
N GLU A 57 -12.56 0.82 -0.33
CA GLU A 57 -13.02 1.76 0.70
C GLU A 57 -12.56 3.20 0.43
N ALA A 58 -11.34 3.40 -0.04
CA ALA A 58 -10.85 4.72 -0.44
C ALA A 58 -11.69 5.31 -1.58
N VAL A 59 -11.98 4.52 -2.63
CA VAL A 59 -12.81 4.94 -3.76
C VAL A 59 -14.23 5.30 -3.29
N ARG A 60 -14.86 4.47 -2.45
CA ARG A 60 -16.18 4.76 -1.86
C ARG A 60 -16.16 6.07 -1.06
N GLY A 61 -15.14 6.25 -0.22
CA GLY A 61 -14.94 7.48 0.55
C GLY A 61 -14.82 8.70 -0.35
N ILE A 62 -14.01 8.64 -1.41
CA ILE A 62 -13.82 9.71 -2.39
C ILE A 62 -15.12 10.04 -3.13
N VAL A 63 -15.84 9.04 -3.63
CA VAL A 63 -17.11 9.23 -4.35
C VAL A 63 -18.13 9.97 -3.49
N LEU A 64 -18.22 9.64 -2.20
CA LEU A 64 -19.11 10.31 -1.25
C LEU A 64 -18.73 11.78 -0.99
N LEU A 65 -17.44 12.14 -1.10
CA LEU A 65 -16.99 13.54 -0.95
C LEU A 65 -17.48 14.42 -2.09
N PHE A 66 -17.60 13.88 -3.31
CA PHE A 66 -18.13 14.61 -4.47
C PHE A 66 -19.62 14.92 -4.39
N GLY A 67 -20.37 14.26 -3.48
CA GLY A 67 -21.82 14.43 -3.34
C GLY A 67 -22.30 15.67 -2.58
N PHE A 68 -21.47 16.72 -2.40
CA PHE A 68 -21.76 18.03 -1.76
C PHE A 68 -22.84 18.05 -0.65
N SER A 69 -22.82 17.09 0.27
CA SER A 69 -23.77 17.01 1.38
C SER A 69 -23.07 16.69 2.70
N LYS A 70 -23.46 17.38 3.78
CA LYS A 70 -22.90 17.17 5.14
C LYS A 70 -23.07 15.73 5.64
N THR A 71 -24.16 15.05 5.27
CA THR A 71 -24.38 13.64 5.62
C THR A 71 -23.47 12.70 4.84
N ASN A 72 -23.12 13.04 3.60
CA ASN A 72 -22.18 12.28 2.78
C ASN A 72 -20.73 12.43 3.30
N PHE A 73 -20.39 13.61 3.83
CA PHE A 73 -19.09 13.84 4.46
C PHE A 73 -18.89 12.97 5.71
N ALA A 74 -19.90 12.90 6.59
CA ALA A 74 -19.86 12.03 7.76
C ALA A 74 -19.68 10.55 7.37
N LYS A 75 -20.41 10.07 6.35
CA LYS A 75 -20.30 8.70 5.84
C LYS A 75 -18.95 8.42 5.19
N SER A 76 -18.39 9.37 4.44
CA SER A 76 -17.08 9.26 3.80
C SER A 76 -15.97 8.99 4.83
N THR A 77 -15.98 9.69 5.97
CA THR A 77 -14.98 9.46 7.03
C THR A 77 -14.99 8.04 7.61
N LEU A 78 -16.13 7.33 7.54
CA LEU A 78 -16.21 5.94 7.99
C LEU A 78 -15.48 5.00 7.04
N HIS A 79 -15.60 5.22 5.73
CA HIS A 79 -14.89 4.44 4.71
C HIS A 79 -13.37 4.62 4.82
N PHE A 80 -12.90 5.86 5.01
CA PHE A 80 -11.47 6.09 5.26
C PHE A 80 -10.97 5.44 6.55
N LYS A 81 -11.78 5.37 7.61
CA LYS A 81 -11.42 4.66 8.85
C LYS A 81 -11.43 3.13 8.70
N ALA A 82 -12.16 2.59 7.73
CA ALA A 82 -12.20 1.16 7.44
C ALA A 82 -10.95 0.65 6.70
N MET A 83 -10.17 1.56 6.11
CA MET A 83 -8.90 1.22 5.48
C MET A 83 -7.89 0.66 6.50
N SER A 84 -7.10 -0.33 6.06
CA SER A 84 -6.11 -1.00 6.91
C SER A 84 -4.84 -0.16 7.08
N TRP A 85 -4.91 0.97 7.79
CA TRP A 85 -3.79 1.92 7.96
C TRP A 85 -2.53 1.30 8.58
N SER A 86 -2.67 0.30 9.44
CA SER A 86 -1.54 -0.45 10.04
C SER A 86 -0.76 -1.29 9.02
N LEU A 87 -1.37 -1.58 7.87
CA LEU A 87 -0.73 -2.24 6.73
C LEU A 87 -0.25 -1.20 5.72
N LEU A 88 -1.12 -0.28 5.34
CA LEU A 88 -0.86 0.65 4.22
C LEU A 88 0.28 1.61 4.50
N ILE A 89 0.35 2.21 5.70
CA ILE A 89 1.38 3.20 6.02
C ILE A 89 2.80 2.60 5.95
N PRO A 90 3.15 1.57 6.74
CA PRO A 90 4.49 1.00 6.67
C PRO A 90 4.81 0.43 5.29
N MET A 91 3.83 -0.17 4.61
CA MET A 91 4.01 -0.70 3.26
C MET A 91 4.30 0.39 2.23
N LEU A 92 3.57 1.51 2.27
CA LEU A 92 3.82 2.63 1.37
C LEU A 92 5.20 3.24 1.61
N ILE A 93 5.59 3.40 2.89
CA ILE A 93 6.94 3.87 3.25
C ILE A 93 7.99 2.92 2.68
N GLY A 94 7.85 1.62 2.90
CA GLY A 94 8.79 0.62 2.38
C GLY A 94 8.91 0.64 0.86
N MET A 95 7.79 0.80 0.15
CA MET A 95 7.74 0.89 -1.31
C MET A 95 8.47 2.12 -1.82
N VAL A 96 8.17 3.30 -1.26
CA VAL A 96 8.80 4.57 -1.63
C VAL A 96 10.30 4.54 -1.32
N THR A 97 10.70 4.05 -0.15
CA THR A 97 12.11 3.86 0.20
C THR A 97 12.83 2.96 -0.80
N ALA A 98 12.23 1.83 -1.18
CA ALA A 98 12.81 0.91 -2.16
C ALA A 98 12.98 1.55 -3.54
N ILE A 99 11.99 2.33 -3.99
CA ILE A 99 12.04 3.04 -5.28
C ILE A 99 13.19 4.05 -5.28
N PHE A 100 13.32 4.87 -4.23
CA PHE A 100 14.41 5.86 -4.15
C PHE A 100 15.79 5.23 -4.02
N VAL A 101 15.93 4.20 -3.19
CA VAL A 101 17.19 3.45 -3.07
C VAL A 101 17.55 2.79 -4.39
N GLY A 102 16.57 2.16 -5.05
CA GLY A 102 16.78 1.52 -6.35
C GLY A 102 17.16 2.53 -7.43
N ALA A 103 16.49 3.69 -7.50
CA ALA A 103 16.86 4.76 -8.43
C ALA A 103 18.29 5.25 -8.23
N GLY A 104 18.72 5.44 -6.97
CA GLY A 104 20.10 5.81 -6.64
C GLY A 104 21.14 4.73 -6.94
N ILE A 105 20.73 3.46 -7.06
CA ILE A 105 21.61 2.35 -7.49
C ILE A 105 21.64 2.24 -9.03
N VAL A 106 20.53 2.54 -9.70
CA VAL A 106 20.43 2.46 -11.17
C VAL A 106 21.30 3.52 -11.85
N GLU A 107 21.39 4.73 -11.29
CA GLU A 107 22.22 5.82 -11.82
C GLU A 107 23.70 5.43 -12.03
N PRO A 108 24.44 4.90 -11.04
CA PRO A 108 25.82 4.45 -11.24
C PRO A 108 25.95 3.22 -12.15
N LEU A 109 24.90 2.41 -12.30
CA LEU A 109 24.90 1.27 -13.23
C LEU A 109 24.74 1.72 -14.69
N LEU A 110 23.98 2.79 -14.94
CA LEU A 110 23.82 3.40 -16.26
C LEU A 110 25.10 4.14 -16.71
N GLU A 111 25.85 4.72 -15.78
CA GLU A 111 27.17 5.31 -16.09
C GLU A 111 28.21 4.25 -16.48
N GLN A 112 28.16 3.06 -15.88
CA GLN A 112 29.10 1.98 -16.17
C GLN A 112 28.76 1.21 -17.46
N TYR A 113 27.49 1.23 -17.88
CA TYR A 113 27.03 0.64 -19.13
C TYR A 113 26.26 1.67 -19.95
N PRO A 114 26.95 2.65 -20.58
CA PRO A 114 26.31 3.58 -21.49
C PRO A 114 25.81 2.76 -22.68
N THR A 115 24.52 2.43 -22.69
CA THR A 115 23.90 1.85 -23.87
C THR A 115 23.96 2.92 -24.96
N ILE A 116 24.73 2.64 -26.00
CA ILE A 116 24.78 3.41 -27.24
C ILE A 116 23.35 3.43 -27.78
N THR A 117 22.62 4.52 -27.54
CA THR A 117 21.40 4.82 -28.27
C THR A 117 21.79 4.97 -29.74
N LYS A 118 21.32 4.04 -30.56
CA LYS A 118 21.27 4.19 -32.02
C LYS A 118 19.82 4.31 -32.42
#